data_AF-A0A7R9SXC0-F1
#
_entry.id   AF-A0A7R9SXC0-F1
#
_cell.length_a   1.000
_cell.length_b   1.000
_cell.length_c   1.000
_cell.angle_alpha   90.00
_cell.angle_beta   90.00
_cell.angle_gamma   90.00
#
_symmetry.space_group_name_H-M   'P 1'
#
loop_
_entity.id
_entity.type
_entity.pdbx_description
1 polymer ?
#
loop_
_entity_poly.entity_id
_entity_poly.type
_entity_poly.pdbx_seq_one_letter_code
_entity_poly.pdbx_strand_id
1 'polypeptide(L)'
;RLTGGGSRATCFCKSPQFELVPFHEHDYPMIRQTTSSSLDRTELLTGVNFARNFMDDLLLPHGINRAIYLDVDTIVQGDLVNLWSTHFQEGKLFAAANSCYLHMSYWFDFDVDVVKNTLNKKDCYINAGVYIVDLLQYKERRIQSTIASLVAQHRHHKIWKVGVHQSSFILALYNYTQLLDPRWNLVQLGWNKELKSAKLNEAFVLHWNGEKKPWLNDGLYKDRWRPFSSDVFIR
;
A
#
# COMPACT_ATOMS: atom_id res chain seq x y z
N ARG A 1 -22.27 -14.16 18.25
CA ARG A 1 -23.44 -13.55 18.92
C ARG A 1 -22.92 -12.43 19.81
N LEU A 2 -23.34 -11.20 19.55
CA LEU A 2 -23.09 -10.06 20.45
C LEU A 2 -24.28 -9.96 21.41
N THR A 3 -24.03 -10.03 22.72
CA THR A 3 -24.98 -9.62 23.74
C THR A 3 -24.49 -8.32 24.35
N GLY A 4 -25.38 -7.32 24.39
CA GLY A 4 -25.07 -5.97 24.87
C GLY A 4 -24.74 -5.90 26.35
N GLY A 5 -23.91 -4.91 26.68
CA GLY A 5 -23.54 -4.51 28.03
C GLY A 5 -22.43 -3.46 27.95
N GLY A 6 -22.71 -2.25 28.44
CA GLY A 6 -21.81 -1.10 28.33
C GLY A 6 -20.45 -1.34 28.99
N SER A 7 -19.43 -1.49 28.16
CA SER A 7 -18.05 -1.07 28.36
C SER A 7 -17.44 -0.95 26.97
N ARG A 8 -16.41 -0.12 26.75
CA ARG A 8 -15.67 -0.15 25.48
C ARG A 8 -15.07 -1.55 25.32
N ALA A 9 -15.81 -2.44 24.67
CA ALA A 9 -15.36 -3.76 24.32
C ALA A 9 -14.24 -3.57 23.29
N THR A 10 -13.00 -3.53 23.76
CA THR A 10 -11.86 -3.91 22.92
C THR A 10 -12.07 -5.37 22.55
N CYS A 11 -12.65 -5.58 21.38
CA CYS A 11 -12.71 -6.91 20.79
C CYS A 11 -11.27 -7.31 20.45
N PHE A 12 -10.63 -8.08 21.33
CA PHE A 12 -9.45 -8.81 20.96
C PHE A 12 -9.89 -9.99 20.10
N CYS A 13 -9.79 -9.85 18.79
CA CYS A 13 -9.79 -11.01 17.91
C CYS A 13 -8.52 -11.83 18.24
N LYS A 14 -8.64 -12.81 19.14
CA LYS A 14 -7.81 -14.01 19.01
C LYS A 14 -8.25 -14.68 17.71
N SER A 15 -7.67 -14.28 16.58
CA SER A 15 -7.77 -15.05 15.34
C SER A 15 -6.56 -15.97 15.29
N PRO A 16 -6.69 -17.26 15.63
CA PRO A 16 -5.57 -18.21 15.57
C PRO A 16 -5.39 -18.82 14.17
N GLN A 17 -6.01 -18.25 13.13
CA GLN A 17 -6.00 -18.80 11.78
C GLN A 17 -5.36 -17.79 10.83
N PHE A 18 -4.04 -17.63 10.94
CA PHE A 18 -3.26 -17.06 9.86
C PHE A 18 -2.61 -18.21 9.10
N GLU A 19 -2.74 -18.19 7.77
CA GLU A 19 -1.96 -19.04 6.89
C GLU A 19 -0.74 -18.24 6.43
N LEU A 20 0.44 -18.79 6.62
CA LEU A 20 1.67 -18.19 6.12
C LEU A 20 1.87 -18.68 4.69
N VAL A 21 1.66 -17.79 3.72
CA VAL A 21 2.01 -18.04 2.33
C VAL A 21 3.46 -17.58 2.14
N PRO A 22 4.42 -18.51 1.94
CA PRO A 22 5.81 -18.13 1.79
C PRO A 22 6.02 -17.37 0.48
N PHE A 23 6.85 -16.34 0.53
CA PHE A 23 7.31 -15.62 -0.65
C PHE A 23 8.81 -15.85 -0.80
N HIS A 24 9.21 -16.46 -1.90
CA HIS A 24 10.61 -16.73 -2.20
C HIS A 24 11.04 -15.94 -3.43
N GLU A 25 11.99 -15.01 -3.25
CA GLU A 25 12.44 -14.11 -4.33
C GLU A 25 13.00 -14.85 -5.57
N HIS A 26 13.51 -16.08 -5.40
CA HIS A 26 14.06 -16.87 -6.50
C HIS A 26 12.98 -17.40 -7.47
N ASP A 27 11.73 -17.51 -7.02
CA ASP A 27 10.59 -17.93 -7.85
C ASP A 27 10.15 -16.81 -8.82
N TYR A 28 10.64 -15.58 -8.59
CA TYR A 28 10.29 -14.40 -9.37
C TYR A 28 11.54 -13.73 -9.98
N PRO A 29 12.14 -14.31 -11.05
CA PRO A 29 13.38 -13.81 -11.66
C PRO A 29 13.32 -12.36 -12.12
N MET A 30 12.13 -11.85 -12.44
CA MET A 30 11.89 -10.45 -12.80
C MET A 30 12.28 -9.48 -11.67
N ILE A 31 12.23 -9.90 -10.40
CA ILE A 31 12.71 -9.08 -9.28
C ILE A 31 14.21 -8.81 -9.41
N ARG A 32 15.02 -9.81 -9.77
CA ARG A 32 16.46 -9.62 -9.98
C ARG A 32 16.75 -8.65 -11.14
N GLN A 33 15.91 -8.70 -12.17
CA GLN A 33 15.93 -7.73 -13.27
C GLN A 33 15.40 -6.35 -12.87
N THR A 34 14.85 -6.16 -11.67
CA THR A 34 14.47 -4.84 -11.13
C THR A 34 15.49 -4.31 -10.11
N THR A 35 16.26 -5.18 -9.45
CA THR A 35 17.22 -4.80 -8.40
C THR A 35 18.66 -4.61 -8.89
N SER A 36 19.03 -5.12 -10.08
CA SER A 36 20.37 -4.89 -10.66
C SER A 36 20.56 -3.46 -11.24
N SER A 37 21.32 -2.61 -10.54
CA SER A 37 22.17 -1.53 -11.09
C SER A 37 21.58 -0.22 -11.66
N SER A 38 20.67 0.49 -10.98
CA SER A 38 20.50 1.96 -11.21
C SER A 38 19.65 2.74 -10.18
N LEU A 39 19.36 2.19 -9.00
CA LEU A 39 18.39 2.78 -8.08
C LEU A 39 19.08 3.29 -6.81
N ASP A 40 19.06 4.61 -6.59
CA ASP A 40 19.79 5.38 -5.56
C ASP A 40 19.49 5.01 -4.09
N ARG A 41 18.69 3.97 -3.81
CA ARG A 41 18.35 3.51 -2.46
C ARG A 41 18.44 1.99 -2.37
N THR A 42 19.57 1.49 -1.87
CA THR A 42 19.87 0.06 -1.69
C THR A 42 18.86 -0.70 -0.82
N GLU A 43 18.28 -0.03 0.16
CA GLU A 43 17.22 -0.52 1.05
C GLU A 43 15.85 -0.75 0.36
N LEU A 44 15.65 -0.21 -0.84
CA LEU A 44 14.49 -0.49 -1.69
C LEU A 44 14.71 -1.66 -2.66
N LEU A 45 15.90 -2.27 -2.67
CA LEU A 45 16.28 -3.36 -3.58
C LEU A 45 16.06 -4.76 -2.99
N THR A 46 15.50 -4.89 -1.78
CA THR A 46 15.08 -6.21 -1.30
C THR A 46 13.88 -6.68 -2.12
N GLY A 47 13.90 -7.91 -2.61
CA GLY A 47 12.82 -8.44 -3.44
C GLY A 47 11.49 -8.56 -2.70
N VAL A 48 11.53 -8.65 -1.37
CA VAL A 48 10.36 -8.56 -0.48
C VAL A 48 9.55 -7.27 -0.71
N ASN A 49 10.18 -6.14 -1.08
CA ASN A 49 9.42 -4.94 -1.41
C ASN A 49 8.47 -5.17 -2.58
N PHE A 50 8.82 -6.05 -3.53
CA PHE A 50 7.99 -6.38 -4.69
C PHE A 50 6.98 -7.49 -4.40
N ALA A 51 6.97 -8.11 -3.21
CA ALA A 51 6.09 -9.24 -2.90
C ALA A 51 4.62 -8.92 -3.19
N ARG A 52 4.17 -7.69 -2.89
CA ARG A 52 2.78 -7.27 -3.16
C ARG A 52 2.42 -7.24 -4.65
N ASN A 53 3.40 -7.17 -5.55
CA ASN A 53 3.13 -7.21 -6.98
C ASN A 53 2.70 -8.62 -7.41
N PHE A 54 3.11 -9.66 -6.66
CA PHE A 54 2.88 -11.07 -6.96
C PHE A 54 1.69 -11.66 -6.21
N MET A 55 0.81 -10.82 -5.66
CA MET A 55 -0.32 -11.28 -4.84
C MET A 55 -1.25 -12.24 -5.58
N ASP A 56 -1.47 -12.07 -6.88
CA ASP A 56 -2.28 -12.98 -7.68
C ASP A 56 -1.61 -14.36 -7.83
N ASP A 57 -0.30 -14.42 -8.04
CA ASP A 57 0.41 -15.71 -8.10
C ASP A 57 0.47 -16.39 -6.73
N LEU A 58 0.59 -15.63 -5.65
CA LEU A 58 0.67 -16.16 -4.29
C LEU A 58 -0.69 -16.63 -3.77
N LEU A 59 -1.77 -15.90 -4.05
CA LEU A 59 -3.05 -16.10 -3.35
C LEU A 59 -4.10 -16.82 -4.20
N LEU A 60 -4.09 -16.70 -5.54
CA LEU A 60 -5.04 -17.42 -6.39
C LEU A 60 -4.94 -18.95 -6.28
N PRO A 61 -3.74 -19.58 -6.15
CA PRO A 61 -3.63 -21.02 -5.95
C PRO A 61 -4.35 -21.52 -4.68
N HIS A 62 -4.55 -20.64 -3.69
CA HIS A 62 -5.28 -20.92 -2.45
C HIS A 62 -6.78 -20.60 -2.55
N GLY A 63 -7.29 -20.28 -3.75
CA GLY A 63 -8.69 -19.93 -4.00
C GLY A 63 -9.08 -18.52 -3.53
N ILE A 64 -8.10 -17.65 -3.28
CA ILE A 64 -8.32 -16.29 -2.79
C ILE A 64 -8.33 -15.33 -4.00
N ASN A 65 -9.51 -14.79 -4.31
CA ASN A 65 -9.72 -13.94 -5.49
C ASN A 65 -9.72 -12.43 -5.18
N ARG A 66 -9.67 -12.06 -3.90
CA ARG A 66 -9.73 -10.66 -3.44
C ARG A 66 -8.86 -10.53 -2.20
N ALA A 67 -8.17 -9.41 -2.07
CA ALA A 67 -7.32 -9.14 -0.92
C ALA A 67 -7.39 -7.68 -0.48
N ILE A 68 -7.27 -7.47 0.84
CA ILE A 68 -6.92 -6.17 1.42
C ILE A 68 -5.42 -6.23 1.74
N TYR A 69 -4.69 -5.22 1.31
CA TYR A 69 -3.28 -5.03 1.67
C TYR A 69 -3.15 -3.91 2.69
N LEU A 70 -2.28 -4.11 3.68
CA LEU A 70 -1.93 -3.15 4.72
C LEU A 70 -0.40 -3.15 4.87
N ASP A 71 0.23 -1.97 4.79
CA ASP A 71 1.63 -1.81 5.15
C ASP A 71 1.82 -2.11 6.65
N VAL A 72 3.00 -2.63 6.99
CA VAL A 72 3.34 -3.11 8.35
C VAL A 72 3.40 -2.01 9.41
N ASP A 73 3.45 -0.75 8.98
CA ASP A 73 3.52 0.45 9.81
C ASP A 73 2.17 1.20 9.86
N THR A 74 1.08 0.42 9.87
CA THR A 74 -0.29 0.92 9.94
C THR A 74 -0.99 0.49 11.24
N ILE A 75 -1.97 1.29 11.67
CA ILE A 75 -2.94 0.93 12.71
C ILE A 75 -4.34 1.09 12.15
N VAL A 76 -5.11 0.00 12.20
CA VAL A 76 -6.51 -0.03 11.78
C VAL A 76 -7.41 0.39 12.96
N GLN A 77 -8.18 1.45 12.75
CA GLN A 77 -9.17 1.98 13.70
C GLN A 77 -10.62 1.71 13.24
N GLY A 78 -10.83 1.60 11.92
CA GLY A 78 -12.12 1.31 11.31
C GLY A 78 -12.36 -0.19 11.09
N ASP A 79 -13.62 -0.57 10.90
CA ASP A 79 -14.00 -1.97 10.62
C ASP A 79 -13.65 -2.35 9.16
N LEU A 80 -12.66 -3.23 8.98
CA LEU A 80 -12.20 -3.72 7.67
C LEU A 80 -13.29 -4.42 6.87
N VAL A 81 -14.38 -4.89 7.49
CA VAL A 81 -15.54 -5.43 6.76
C VAL A 81 -16.12 -4.38 5.80
N ASN A 82 -16.08 -3.09 6.19
CA ASN A 82 -16.54 -2.01 5.31
C ASN A 82 -15.61 -1.83 4.11
N LEU A 83 -14.29 -1.94 4.30
CA LEU A 83 -13.34 -1.91 3.19
C LEU A 83 -13.53 -3.14 2.28
N TRP A 84 -13.66 -4.32 2.87
CA TRP A 84 -13.86 -5.58 2.15
C TRP A 84 -15.11 -5.56 1.28
N SER A 85 -16.18 -4.93 1.77
CA SER A 85 -17.47 -4.77 1.09
C SER A 85 -17.45 -3.72 -0.01
N THR A 86 -16.30 -3.10 -0.30
CA THR A 86 -16.16 -2.18 -1.44
C THR A 86 -16.54 -2.89 -2.73
N HIS A 87 -17.49 -2.29 -3.44
CA HIS A 87 -17.82 -2.67 -4.80
C HIS A 87 -16.89 -1.94 -5.78
N PHE A 88 -16.29 -2.69 -6.70
CA PHE A 88 -15.51 -2.11 -7.77
C PHE A 88 -16.45 -1.66 -8.90
N GLN A 89 -16.35 -0.39 -9.29
CA GLN A 89 -16.99 0.12 -10.50
C GLN A 89 -16.52 -0.67 -11.74
N GLU A 90 -17.33 -0.65 -12.79
CA GLU A 90 -17.00 -1.31 -14.06
C GLU A 90 -15.60 -0.90 -14.56
N GLY A 91 -14.80 -1.90 -14.93
CA GLY A 91 -13.42 -1.70 -15.38
C GLY A 91 -12.41 -1.39 -14.28
N LYS A 92 -12.81 -1.31 -13.01
CA LYS A 92 -11.92 -1.11 -11.86
C LYS A 92 -11.64 -2.44 -11.18
N LEU A 93 -10.41 -2.58 -10.67
CA LEU A 93 -9.95 -3.77 -9.95
C LEU A 93 -9.17 -3.42 -8.68
N PHE A 94 -8.84 -2.15 -8.49
CA PHE A 94 -7.99 -1.66 -7.42
C PHE A 94 -8.66 -0.45 -6.78
N ALA A 95 -8.68 -0.39 -5.45
CA ALA A 95 -9.17 0.78 -4.75
C ALA A 95 -8.25 1.16 -3.59
N ALA A 96 -7.83 2.42 -3.60
CA ALA A 96 -6.90 2.99 -2.63
C ALA A 96 -7.26 4.46 -2.35
N ALA A 97 -6.82 4.96 -1.20
CA ALA A 97 -6.98 6.35 -0.83
C ALA A 97 -5.85 7.22 -1.40
N ASN A 98 -6.18 8.47 -1.75
CA ASN A 98 -5.22 9.47 -2.18
C ASN A 98 -4.90 10.48 -1.07
N SER A 99 -3.82 11.22 -1.28
CA SER A 99 -3.38 12.32 -0.42
C SER A 99 -3.04 13.53 -1.28
N CYS A 100 -3.74 14.64 -1.05
CA CYS A 100 -3.53 15.88 -1.79
C CYS A 100 -2.39 16.75 -1.22
N TYR A 101 -1.52 16.19 -0.37
CA TYR A 101 -0.31 16.88 0.07
C TYR A 101 0.68 17.07 -1.08
N LEU A 102 0.78 16.07 -1.96
CA LEU A 102 1.54 16.13 -3.19
C LEU A 102 0.68 15.59 -4.34
N HIS A 103 0.88 16.17 -5.52
CA HIS A 103 0.22 15.73 -6.75
C HIS A 103 1.10 14.74 -7.52
N MET A 104 0.53 14.02 -8.48
CA MET A 104 1.26 13.09 -9.34
C MET A 104 2.49 13.72 -10.01
N SER A 105 2.43 15.02 -10.35
CA SER A 105 3.54 15.77 -10.96
C SER A 105 4.82 15.83 -10.11
N TYR A 106 4.70 15.68 -8.79
CA TYR A 106 5.86 15.59 -7.90
C TYR A 106 6.58 14.24 -8.05
N TRP A 107 5.84 13.16 -8.28
CA TRP A 107 6.36 11.79 -8.27
C TRP A 107 6.79 11.31 -9.65
N PHE A 108 6.14 11.78 -10.71
CA PHE A 108 6.36 11.29 -12.06
C PHE A 108 6.96 12.34 -12.99
N ASP A 109 7.70 11.87 -14.00
CA ASP A 109 8.17 12.70 -15.10
C ASP A 109 7.13 12.72 -16.22
N PHE A 110 6.48 13.86 -16.40
CA PHE A 110 5.41 14.03 -17.38
C PHE A 110 5.89 14.41 -18.78
N ASP A 111 7.20 14.50 -18.97
CA ASP A 111 7.78 14.63 -20.30
C ASP A 111 7.92 13.24 -20.98
N VAL A 112 7.74 12.16 -20.21
CA VAL A 112 7.71 10.78 -20.69
C VAL A 112 6.29 10.40 -21.15
N ASP A 113 6.16 9.91 -22.39
CA ASP A 113 4.86 9.62 -23.02
C ASP A 113 3.98 8.66 -22.21
N VAL A 114 4.55 7.58 -21.65
CA VAL A 114 3.75 6.63 -20.84
C VAL A 114 3.12 7.30 -19.62
N VAL A 115 3.80 8.25 -18.99
CA VAL A 115 3.26 9.01 -17.85
C VAL A 115 2.21 9.99 -18.33
N LYS A 116 2.51 10.77 -19.38
CA LYS A 116 1.61 11.79 -19.92
C LYS A 116 0.30 11.21 -20.44
N ASN A 117 0.34 10.01 -21.02
CA ASN A 117 -0.82 9.34 -21.59
C ASN A 117 -1.62 8.54 -20.55
N THR A 118 -1.03 8.24 -19.39
CA THR A 118 -1.68 7.43 -18.35
C THR A 118 -2.16 8.27 -17.18
N LEU A 119 -1.34 9.20 -16.67
CA LEU A 119 -1.61 9.94 -15.44
C LEU A 119 -2.10 11.37 -15.72
N ASN A 120 -2.79 11.96 -14.72
CA ASN A 120 -3.07 13.39 -14.70
C ASN A 120 -2.12 14.13 -13.73
N LYS A 121 -1.44 15.18 -14.20
CA LYS A 121 -0.49 16.00 -13.42
C LYS A 121 -1.08 16.54 -12.11
N LYS A 122 -2.36 16.90 -12.12
CA LYS A 122 -3.05 17.61 -11.03
C LYS A 122 -3.76 16.68 -10.07
N ASP A 123 -3.76 15.38 -10.33
CA ASP A 123 -4.39 14.45 -9.39
C ASP A 123 -3.56 14.34 -8.12
N CYS A 124 -4.26 14.21 -6.99
CA CYS A 124 -3.64 13.92 -5.71
C CYS A 124 -2.96 12.54 -5.77
N TYR A 125 -1.80 12.41 -5.14
CA TYR A 125 -1.04 11.17 -5.19
C TYR A 125 -1.79 10.02 -4.49
N ILE A 126 -1.83 8.85 -5.14
CA ILE A 126 -2.43 7.64 -4.60
C ILE A 126 -1.37 6.90 -3.78
N ASN A 127 -1.65 6.65 -2.50
CA ASN A 127 -0.75 5.87 -1.66
C ASN A 127 -1.19 4.41 -1.61
N ALA A 128 -0.30 3.49 -2.01
CA ALA A 128 -0.58 2.06 -2.08
C ALA A 128 -0.20 1.29 -0.79
N GLY A 129 -0.19 1.94 0.37
CA GLY A 129 0.02 1.26 1.66
C GLY A 129 -1.23 0.67 2.28
N VAL A 130 -2.42 1.08 1.80
CA VAL A 130 -3.69 0.47 2.15
C VAL A 130 -4.54 0.42 0.88
N TYR A 131 -4.96 -0.77 0.49
CA TYR A 131 -5.84 -0.94 -0.68
C TYR A 131 -6.62 -2.25 -0.62
N ILE A 132 -7.65 -2.32 -1.46
CA ILE A 132 -8.34 -3.56 -1.80
C ILE A 132 -8.20 -3.84 -3.29
N VAL A 133 -8.02 -5.12 -3.64
CA VAL A 133 -7.76 -5.55 -5.02
C VAL A 133 -8.54 -6.81 -5.39
N ASP A 134 -9.02 -6.86 -6.63
CA ASP A 134 -9.55 -8.05 -7.31
C ASP A 134 -8.40 -8.77 -8.03
N LEU A 135 -8.02 -9.95 -7.53
CA LEU A 135 -6.85 -10.70 -7.99
C LEU A 135 -7.10 -11.42 -9.31
N LEU A 136 -8.35 -11.79 -9.60
CA LEU A 136 -8.69 -12.39 -10.89
C LEU A 136 -8.53 -11.37 -12.02
N GLN A 137 -9.09 -10.16 -11.84
CA GLN A 137 -8.90 -9.08 -12.79
C GLN A 137 -7.45 -8.60 -12.85
N TYR A 138 -6.73 -8.60 -11.73
CA TYR A 138 -5.31 -8.26 -11.70
C TYR A 138 -4.49 -9.20 -12.61
N LYS A 139 -4.75 -10.51 -12.52
CA LYS A 139 -4.13 -11.53 -13.37
C LYS A 139 -4.56 -11.41 -14.82
N GLU A 140 -5.86 -11.28 -15.09
CA GLU A 140 -6.41 -11.18 -16.44
C GLU A 140 -5.84 -9.98 -17.21
N ARG A 141 -5.69 -8.83 -16.54
CA ARG A 141 -5.10 -7.61 -17.12
C ARG A 141 -3.58 -7.60 -17.13
N ARG A 142 -2.93 -8.68 -16.68
CA ARG A 142 -1.46 -8.87 -16.69
C ARG A 142 -0.74 -7.70 -15.99
N ILE A 143 -1.25 -7.29 -14.82
CA ILE A 143 -0.69 -6.14 -14.10
C ILE A 143 0.78 -6.39 -13.70
N GLN A 144 1.13 -7.61 -13.27
CA GLN A 144 2.53 -7.98 -13.00
C GLN A 144 3.47 -7.70 -14.17
N SER A 145 3.11 -8.17 -15.37
CA SER A 145 3.92 -7.97 -16.58
C SER A 145 4.04 -6.50 -16.94
N THR A 146 2.97 -5.73 -16.72
CA THR A 146 2.96 -4.28 -16.92
C THR A 146 3.94 -3.59 -15.98
N ILE A 147 3.90 -3.93 -14.68
CA ILE A 147 4.84 -3.40 -13.68
C ILE A 147 6.28 -3.73 -14.07
N ALA A 148 6.57 -4.99 -14.42
CA ALA A 148 7.91 -5.41 -14.83
C ALA A 148 8.40 -4.64 -16.06
N SER A 149 7.54 -4.44 -17.06
CA SER A 149 7.86 -3.63 -18.24
C SER A 149 8.17 -2.18 -17.87
N LEU A 150 7.36 -1.56 -17.00
CA LEU A 150 7.57 -0.18 -16.55
C LEU A 150 8.89 -0.04 -15.78
N VAL A 151 9.23 -0.99 -14.91
CA VAL A 151 10.51 -0.97 -14.19
C VAL A 151 11.69 -1.16 -15.14
N ALA A 152 11.58 -2.06 -16.12
CA ALA A 152 12.61 -2.23 -17.14
C ALA A 152 12.81 -0.94 -17.96
N GLN A 153 11.73 -0.30 -18.40
CA GLN A 153 11.79 0.98 -19.13
C GLN A 153 12.39 2.09 -18.28
N HIS A 154 12.07 2.15 -16.98
CA HIS A 154 12.60 3.16 -16.06
C HIS A 154 14.13 3.16 -15.96
N ARG A 155 14.77 1.99 -16.14
CA ARG A 155 16.23 1.87 -16.12
C ARG A 155 16.90 2.59 -17.28
N HIS A 156 16.22 2.71 -18.41
CA HIS A 156 16.74 3.36 -19.61
C HIS A 156 16.29 4.82 -19.71
N HIS A 157 15.10 5.15 -19.20
CA HIS A 157 14.52 6.48 -19.21
C HIS A 157 13.88 6.76 -17.86
N LYS A 158 14.23 7.86 -17.17
CA LYS A 158 13.71 8.15 -15.82
C LYS A 158 12.20 8.49 -15.85
N ILE A 159 11.33 7.47 -15.81
CA ILE A 159 9.85 7.60 -15.79
C ILE A 159 9.32 8.31 -14.54
N TRP A 160 9.94 8.11 -13.38
CA TRP A 160 9.53 8.70 -12.11
C TRP A 160 10.73 9.29 -11.37
N LYS A 161 10.44 10.22 -10.46
CA LYS A 161 11.44 11.03 -9.75
C LYS A 161 11.83 10.42 -8.41
N VAL A 162 10.89 9.74 -7.74
CA VAL A 162 11.07 9.21 -6.38
C VAL A 162 10.42 7.84 -6.26
N GLY A 163 11.14 6.89 -5.67
CA GLY A 163 10.63 5.56 -5.34
C GLY A 163 10.37 4.69 -6.57
N VAL A 164 10.78 3.42 -6.53
CA VAL A 164 10.72 2.52 -7.70
C VAL A 164 9.48 1.65 -7.64
N HIS A 165 9.31 1.00 -6.50
CA HIS A 165 8.26 0.03 -6.29
C HIS A 165 6.86 0.65 -6.32
N GLN A 166 6.63 1.73 -5.57
CA GLN A 166 5.30 2.36 -5.54
C GLN A 166 4.96 3.08 -6.85
N SER A 167 5.93 3.74 -7.49
CA SER A 167 5.69 4.49 -8.72
C SER A 167 5.29 3.57 -9.89
N SER A 168 6.00 2.45 -10.07
CA SER A 168 5.63 1.45 -11.07
C SER A 168 4.26 0.82 -10.79
N PHE A 169 3.96 0.51 -9.52
CA PHE A 169 2.67 -0.05 -9.11
C PHE A 169 1.50 0.91 -9.38
N ILE A 170 1.62 2.17 -8.98
CA ILE A 170 0.59 3.19 -9.23
C ILE A 170 0.41 3.44 -10.71
N LEU A 171 1.49 3.54 -11.50
CA LEU A 171 1.40 3.78 -12.93
C LEU A 171 0.69 2.62 -13.66
N ALA A 172 0.96 1.37 -13.28
CA ALA A 172 0.29 0.20 -13.85
C ALA A 172 -1.21 0.12 -13.51
N LEU A 173 -1.61 0.61 -12.33
CA LEU A 173 -2.97 0.48 -11.80
C LEU A 173 -3.85 1.72 -11.96
N TYR A 174 -3.28 2.87 -12.33
CA TYR A 174 -3.97 4.16 -12.28
C TYR A 174 -5.32 4.14 -13.02
N ASN A 175 -5.36 3.64 -14.26
CA ASN A 175 -6.59 3.55 -15.05
C ASN A 175 -7.63 2.57 -14.47
N TYR A 176 -7.18 1.60 -13.67
CA TYR A 176 -8.01 0.59 -13.00
C TYR A 176 -8.34 0.96 -11.55
N THR A 177 -7.97 2.17 -11.12
CA THR A 177 -8.14 2.63 -9.74
C THR A 177 -9.50 3.28 -9.52
N GLN A 178 -10.14 2.92 -8.41
CA GLN A 178 -11.24 3.61 -7.76
C GLN A 178 -10.73 4.28 -6.48
N LEU A 179 -11.07 5.56 -6.26
CA LEU A 179 -10.63 6.25 -5.06
C LEU A 179 -11.48 5.86 -3.85
N LEU A 180 -10.82 5.51 -2.75
CA LEU A 180 -11.45 5.32 -1.44
C LEU A 180 -11.59 6.67 -0.72
N ASP A 181 -12.45 6.70 0.29
CA ASP A 181 -12.45 7.78 1.29
C ASP A 181 -11.02 7.96 1.85
N PRO A 182 -10.44 9.17 1.85
CA PRO A 182 -9.08 9.41 2.34
C PRO A 182 -8.83 8.93 3.78
N ARG A 183 -9.89 8.76 4.60
CA ARG A 183 -9.80 8.20 5.95
C ARG A 183 -9.32 6.75 5.96
N TRP A 184 -9.43 6.01 4.85
CA TRP A 184 -8.89 4.65 4.73
C TRP A 184 -7.37 4.57 4.67
N ASN A 185 -6.67 5.69 4.50
CA ASN A 185 -5.21 5.73 4.54
C ASN A 185 -4.74 7.13 4.96
N LEU A 186 -4.87 7.47 6.25
CA LEU A 186 -4.30 8.71 6.78
C LEU A 186 -2.78 8.57 6.85
N VAL A 187 -2.13 9.08 5.81
CA VAL A 187 -0.68 9.15 5.68
C VAL A 187 -0.08 10.30 6.51
N GLN A 188 1.25 10.41 6.44
CA GLN A 188 2.14 11.47 6.97
C GLN A 188 2.54 11.30 8.43
N LEU A 189 2.07 10.25 9.13
CA LEU A 189 2.40 10.08 10.54
C LEU A 189 3.90 9.80 10.77
N GLY A 190 4.63 9.37 9.74
CA GLY A 190 6.07 9.14 9.82
C GLY A 190 6.95 10.39 9.62
N TRP A 191 6.39 11.59 9.46
CA TRP A 191 7.21 12.81 9.28
C TRP A 191 6.49 14.14 9.60
N ASN A 192 5.17 14.22 9.46
CA ASN A 192 4.40 15.42 9.77
C ASN A 192 4.11 15.49 11.26
N LYS A 193 4.45 16.61 11.94
CA LYS A 193 4.17 16.80 13.38
C LYS A 193 2.85 17.50 13.67
N GLU A 194 2.19 18.00 12.64
CA GLU A 194 1.08 18.96 12.73
C GLU A 194 -0.28 18.36 12.31
N LEU A 195 -0.40 17.03 12.24
CA LEU A 195 -1.69 16.39 12.00
C LEU A 195 -2.67 16.72 13.15
N LYS A 196 -3.80 17.30 12.77
CA LYS A 196 -4.87 17.69 13.71
C LYS A 196 -5.47 16.45 14.38
N SER A 197 -5.74 16.56 15.68
CA SER A 197 -6.38 15.48 16.47
C SER A 197 -7.70 14.98 15.88
N ALA A 198 -8.49 15.86 15.26
CA ALA A 198 -9.72 15.47 14.57
C ALA A 198 -9.46 14.44 13.45
N LYS A 199 -8.47 14.70 12.58
CA LYS A 199 -8.10 13.76 11.51
C LYS A 199 -7.62 12.42 12.06
N LEU A 200 -6.82 12.44 13.13
CA LEU A 200 -6.31 11.23 13.80
C LEU A 200 -7.42 10.40 14.45
N ASN A 201 -8.54 11.02 14.84
CA ASN A 201 -9.66 10.33 15.48
C ASN A 201 -10.69 9.83 14.46
N GLU A 202 -10.82 10.51 13.31
CA GLU A 202 -11.78 10.17 12.26
C GLU A 202 -11.24 9.16 11.25
N ALA A 203 -9.92 8.99 11.16
CA ALA A 203 -9.30 8.03 10.25
C ALA A 203 -9.72 6.58 10.55
N PHE A 204 -9.85 5.78 9.49
CA PHE A 204 -10.05 4.34 9.59
C PHE A 204 -8.73 3.59 9.63
N VAL A 205 -7.68 4.13 8.99
CA VAL A 205 -6.32 3.59 9.11
C VAL A 205 -5.33 4.75 9.27
N LEU A 206 -4.47 4.63 10.27
CA LEU A 206 -3.32 5.50 10.52
C LEU A 206 -2.09 4.87 9.89
N HIS A 207 -1.29 5.64 9.14
CA HIS A 207 -0.15 5.10 8.40
C HIS A 207 1.11 5.95 8.65
N TRP A 208 2.13 5.33 9.26
CA TRP A 208 3.44 5.94 9.54
C TRP A 208 4.39 5.91 8.34
N ASN A 209 3.89 6.21 7.14
CA ASN A 209 4.74 6.34 5.96
C ASN A 209 5.75 7.48 6.19
N GLY A 210 7.04 7.18 5.99
CA GLY A 210 8.17 8.05 6.32
C GLY A 210 9.11 7.46 7.36
N GLU A 211 10.04 8.28 7.84
CA GLU A 211 11.20 7.82 8.61
C GLU A 211 10.94 7.69 10.12
N LYS A 212 10.07 8.55 10.68
CA LYS A 212 9.81 8.62 12.13
C LYS A 212 8.80 7.57 12.59
N LYS A 213 9.22 6.30 12.54
CA LYS A 213 8.39 5.16 12.96
C LYS A 213 8.09 5.21 14.47
N PRO A 214 6.91 4.77 14.91
CA PRO A 214 6.45 4.98 16.29
C PRO A 214 7.22 4.15 17.33
N TRP A 215 7.91 3.07 16.92
CA TRP A 215 8.80 2.28 17.77
C TRP A 215 10.21 2.86 17.89
N LEU A 216 10.57 3.88 17.10
CA LEU A 216 11.87 4.56 17.22
C LEU A 216 11.85 5.61 18.34
N ASN A 217 13.03 5.97 18.83
CA ASN A 217 13.19 6.96 19.89
C ASN A 217 12.57 8.31 19.52
N ASP A 218 12.83 8.77 18.30
CA ASP A 218 12.33 10.02 17.71
C ASP A 218 11.05 9.84 16.89
N GLY A 219 10.35 8.70 17.07
CA GLY A 219 9.08 8.40 16.43
C GLY A 219 7.98 9.42 16.74
N LEU A 220 7.07 9.62 15.80
CA LEU A 220 5.91 10.52 15.95
C LEU A 220 4.64 9.75 16.32
N TYR A 221 3.66 10.44 16.92
CA TYR A 221 2.35 9.90 17.30
C TYR A 221 2.40 8.58 18.09
N LYS A 222 3.45 8.39 18.91
CA LYS A 222 3.72 7.14 19.65
C LYS A 222 2.58 6.75 20.58
N ASP A 223 1.82 7.73 21.07
CA ASP A 223 0.60 7.55 21.87
C ASP A 223 -0.47 6.73 21.14
N ARG A 224 -0.52 6.78 19.81
CA ARG A 224 -1.47 6.00 19.00
C ARG A 224 -1.03 4.56 18.75
N TRP A 225 0.28 4.31 18.75
CA TRP A 225 0.86 2.98 18.52
C TRP A 225 1.01 2.16 19.81
N ARG A 226 1.45 2.81 20.89
CA ARG A 226 1.74 2.18 22.19
C ARG A 226 0.67 1.22 22.72
N PRO A 227 -0.64 1.48 22.58
CA PRO A 227 -1.67 0.55 23.04
C PRO A 227 -1.62 -0.83 22.36
N PHE A 228 -0.98 -0.93 21.19
CA PHE A 228 -0.89 -2.17 20.38
C PHE A 228 0.51 -2.79 20.40
N SER A 229 1.53 -2.05 20.84
CA SER A 229 2.87 -2.61 21.05
C SER A 229 2.91 -3.37 22.37
N SER A 230 2.77 -4.69 22.36
CA SER A 230 3.16 -5.49 23.51
C SER A 230 4.69 -5.67 23.52
N ASP A 231 5.31 -5.64 24.70
CA ASP A 231 6.74 -5.94 24.92
C ASP A 231 7.17 -7.36 24.48
N VAL A 232 6.23 -8.18 23.96
CA VAL A 232 6.45 -9.56 23.53
C VAL A 232 6.89 -9.68 22.07
N PHE A 233 6.53 -8.72 21.21
CA PHE A 233 6.82 -8.78 19.76
C PHE A 233 8.03 -7.93 19.33
N ILE A 234 8.63 -7.18 20.26
CA ILE A 234 9.84 -6.38 20.03
C ILE A 234 10.96 -6.98 20.88
N ARG A 235 11.53 -8.10 20.41
CA ARG A 235 12.86 -8.56 20.79
C ARG A 235 13.57 -9.08 19.56
#